data_AF-Q9ST12-F1
#
_entry.id   AF-Q9ST12-F1
#
_cell.length_a   1.000
_cell.length_b   1.000
_cell.length_c   1.000
_cell.angle_alpha   90.00
_cell.angle_beta   90.00
_cell.angle_gamma   90.00
#
_symmetry.space_group_name_H-M   'P 1'
#
loop_
_entity.id
_entity.type
_entity.pdbx_description
1 polymer ?
#
loop_
_entity_poly.entity_id
_entity_poly.type
_entity_poly.pdbx_seq_one_letter_code
_entity_poly.pdbx_strand_id
1 'polypeptide(L)'
;MKSAIYALLCFIFIVSSHVQEVEANLRKTCVHRLNSGGSCGKSGQHDCEAFYTNKTNQKAFYCNCTSPFRTRYCDCAIKCKVR
;
A
#
# COMPACT_ATOMS: atom_id res chain seq x y z
N MET A 1 22.61 42.50 9.01
CA MET A 1 22.68 41.03 8.84
C MET A 1 21.46 40.27 9.37
N LYS A 2 20.67 40.80 10.33
CA LYS A 2 19.47 40.12 10.86
C LYS A 2 18.36 39.85 9.82
N SER A 3 18.14 40.79 8.89
CA SER A 3 17.11 40.68 7.84
C SER A 3 17.37 39.54 6.86
N ALA A 4 18.62 39.38 6.40
CA ALA A 4 19.01 38.31 5.48
C ALA A 4 18.87 36.91 6.11
N ILE A 5 19.19 36.78 7.40
CA ILE A 5 19.02 35.54 8.15
C ILE A 5 17.54 35.15 8.26
N TYR A 6 16.67 36.14 8.51
CA TYR A 6 15.23 35.91 8.60
C TYR A 6 14.64 35.44 7.26
N ALA A 7 15.04 36.08 6.16
CA ALA A 7 14.63 35.66 4.81
C ALA A 7 15.08 34.22 4.51
N LEU A 8 16.33 33.88 4.83
CA LEU A 8 16.89 32.55 4.59
C LEU A 8 16.11 31.45 5.35
N LEU A 9 15.78 31.70 6.62
CA LEU A 9 15.00 30.77 7.44
C LEU A 9 13.59 30.58 6.88
N CYS A 10 12.90 31.66 6.48
CA CYS A 10 11.58 31.57 5.85
C CYS A 10 11.58 30.69 4.59
N PHE A 11 12.59 30.85 3.72
CA PHE A 11 12.73 29.99 2.54
C PHE A 11 12.91 28.52 2.91
N ILE A 12 13.74 28.20 3.90
CA ILE A 12 13.96 26.82 4.35
C ILE A 12 12.66 26.22 4.91
N PHE A 13 11.89 26.98 5.70
CA PHE A 13 10.61 26.51 6.26
C PHE A 13 9.56 26.26 5.17
N ILE A 14 9.45 27.14 4.17
CA ILE A 14 8.49 26.96 3.06
C ILE A 14 8.84 25.71 2.24
N VAL A 15 10.12 25.53 1.89
CA VAL A 15 10.57 24.37 1.13
C VAL A 15 10.42 23.07 1.93
N SER A 16 10.73 23.10 3.23
CA SER A 16 10.61 21.91 4.11
C SER A 16 9.15 21.50 4.33
N SER A 17 8.23 22.47 4.44
CA SER A 17 6.78 22.22 4.57
C SER A 17 6.22 21.50 3.34
N HIS A 18 6.63 21.93 2.14
CA HIS A 18 6.20 21.31 0.89
C HIS A 18 6.69 19.87 0.72
N VAL A 19 7.90 19.56 1.16
CA VAL A 19 8.45 18.19 1.05
C VAL A 19 7.70 17.22 1.99
N GLN A 20 7.31 17.65 3.19
CA GLN A 20 6.56 16.81 4.12
C GLN A 20 5.14 16.47 3.62
N GLU A 21 4.49 17.38 2.89
CA GLU A 21 3.15 17.16 2.34
C GLU A 21 3.11 16.08 1.24
N VAL A 22 4.21 15.95 0.48
CA VAL A 22 4.35 14.95 -0.60
C VAL A 22 4.61 13.55 -0.04
N GLU A 23 5.38 13.41 1.05
CA GLU A 23 5.63 12.11 1.67
C GLU A 23 4.49 11.62 2.59
N ALA A 24 3.74 12.54 3.21
CA ALA A 24 2.66 12.18 4.14
C ALA A 24 1.44 11.52 3.47
N ASN A 25 1.19 11.79 2.18
CA ASN A 25 -0.02 11.32 1.51
C ASN A 25 0.13 9.99 0.74
N LEU A 26 1.37 9.54 0.53
CA LEU A 26 1.64 8.19 0.01
C LEU A 26 1.61 7.19 1.18
N ARG A 27 0.40 6.77 1.58
CA ARG A 27 0.25 5.61 2.46
C ARG A 27 0.99 4.44 1.82
N LYS A 28 2.08 3.99 2.44
CA LYS A 28 2.87 2.85 1.95
C LYS A 28 1.94 1.67 1.66
N THR A 29 2.07 1.12 0.46
CA THR A 29 1.36 -0.07 0.05
C THR A 29 2.15 -1.30 0.51
N CYS A 30 1.48 -2.22 1.18
CA CYS A 30 2.04 -3.50 1.62
C CYS A 30 1.37 -4.63 0.85
N VAL A 31 2.08 -5.75 0.69
CA VAL A 31 1.51 -6.97 0.10
C VAL A 31 1.17 -7.94 1.23
N HIS A 32 -0.10 -8.33 1.31
CA HIS A 32 -0.57 -9.37 2.20
C HIS A 32 -0.81 -10.66 1.41
N ARG A 33 -0.07 -11.71 1.75
CA ARG A 33 -0.13 -12.99 1.07
C ARG A 33 -1.07 -13.96 1.77
N LEU A 34 -1.99 -14.54 1.00
CA LEU A 34 -2.93 -15.56 1.44
C LEU A 34 -2.80 -16.77 0.52
N ASN A 35 -2.41 -17.92 1.10
CA ASN A 35 -2.24 -19.15 0.33
C ASN A 35 -3.37 -20.12 0.66
N SER A 36 -3.90 -20.80 -0.35
CA SER A 36 -4.87 -21.88 -0.18
C SER A 36 -4.63 -22.98 -1.22
N GLY A 37 -5.12 -24.19 -0.95
CA GLY A 37 -5.14 -25.25 -1.97
C GLY A 37 -5.99 -24.85 -3.18
N GLY A 38 -5.64 -25.35 -4.37
CA GLY A 38 -6.37 -25.10 -5.62
C GLY A 38 -5.59 -24.28 -6.65
N SER A 39 -6.26 -23.86 -7.70
CA SER A 39 -5.69 -23.05 -8.79
C SER A 39 -6.41 -21.71 -8.94
N CYS A 40 -5.76 -20.74 -9.57
CA CYS A 40 -6.43 -19.54 -10.04
C CYS A 40 -7.33 -19.93 -11.22
N GLY A 41 -8.65 -19.90 -11.02
CA GLY A 41 -9.61 -20.05 -12.12
C GLY A 41 -9.66 -18.77 -12.97
N LYS A 42 -10.64 -18.70 -13.89
CA LYS A 42 -10.89 -17.50 -14.71
C LYS A 42 -11.16 -16.24 -13.88
N SER A 43 -11.70 -16.41 -12.67
CA SER A 43 -12.02 -15.34 -11.72
C SER A 43 -11.07 -15.28 -10.53
N GLY A 44 -9.87 -15.87 -10.63
CA GLY A 44 -8.97 -16.05 -9.49
C GLY A 44 -8.61 -14.76 -8.74
N GLN A 45 -8.51 -13.62 -9.42
CA GLN A 45 -8.30 -12.33 -8.76
C GLN A 45 -9.49 -11.92 -7.88
N HIS A 46 -10.71 -12.01 -8.41
CA HIS A 46 -11.92 -11.66 -7.66
C HIS A 46 -12.15 -12.63 -6.49
N ASP A 47 -11.85 -13.92 -6.69
CA ASP A 47 -11.91 -14.92 -5.63
C ASP A 47 -10.90 -14.60 -4.51
N CYS A 48 -9.71 -14.11 -4.86
CA CYS A 48 -8.70 -13.66 -3.89
C CYS A 48 -9.15 -12.41 -3.14
N GLU A 49 -9.78 -11.43 -3.80
CA GLU A 49 -10.34 -10.24 -3.15
C GLU A 49 -11.46 -10.58 -2.18
N ALA A 50 -12.38 -11.47 -2.59
CA ALA A 50 -13.45 -11.97 -1.74
C ALA A 50 -12.89 -12.75 -0.54
N PHE A 51 -11.88 -13.60 -0.78
CA PHE A 51 -11.21 -14.36 0.26
C PHE A 51 -10.51 -13.46 1.28
N TYR A 52 -9.77 -12.45 0.79
CA TYR A 52 -9.12 -11.45 1.64
C TYR A 52 -10.16 -10.69 2.50
N THR A 53 -11.25 -10.25 1.87
CA THR A 53 -12.32 -9.52 2.55
C THR A 53 -12.96 -10.37 3.64
N ASN A 54 -13.23 -11.65 3.36
CA ASN A 54 -13.78 -12.60 4.33
C ASN A 54 -12.83 -12.86 5.52
N LYS A 55 -11.52 -12.94 5.28
CA LYS A 55 -10.52 -13.22 6.33
C LYS A 55 -10.20 -12.02 7.21
N THR A 56 -10.18 -10.82 6.63
CA THR A 56 -9.68 -9.61 7.32
C THR A 56 -10.77 -8.62 7.67
N ASN A 57 -12.00 -8.80 7.16
CA ASN A 57 -13.09 -7.83 7.20
C ASN A 57 -12.68 -6.45 6.64
N GLN A 58 -11.71 -6.42 5.73
CA GLN A 58 -11.20 -5.21 5.08
C GLN A 58 -11.10 -5.41 3.57
N LYS A 59 -11.20 -4.32 2.82
CA LYS A 59 -11.03 -4.35 1.36
C LYS A 59 -9.57 -4.08 0.99
N ALA A 60 -8.98 -4.96 0.18
CA ALA A 60 -7.70 -4.71 -0.46
C ALA A 60 -7.86 -3.71 -1.62
N PHE A 61 -6.76 -3.09 -2.06
CA PHE A 61 -6.77 -2.24 -3.25
C PHE A 61 -6.98 -3.06 -4.53
N TYR A 62 -6.24 -4.16 -4.63
CA TYR A 62 -6.34 -5.18 -5.66
C TYR A 62 -5.68 -6.45 -5.14
N CYS A 63 -6.03 -7.60 -5.73
CA CYS A 63 -5.31 -8.85 -5.48
C CYS A 63 -4.83 -9.48 -6.78
N ASN A 64 -3.61 -10.00 -6.75
CA ASN A 64 -3.08 -10.86 -7.79
C ASN A 64 -3.27 -12.32 -7.39
N CYS A 65 -3.58 -13.16 -8.37
CA CYS A 65 -3.69 -14.60 -8.20
C CYS A 65 -2.63 -15.28 -9.04
N THR A 66 -1.77 -16.09 -8.43
CA THR A 66 -0.89 -17.02 -9.13
C THR A 66 -1.12 -18.43 -8.61
N SER A 67 -0.95 -19.43 -9.47
CA SER A 67 -1.12 -20.82 -9.01
C SER A 67 -0.07 -21.80 -9.54
N PRO A 68 1.22 -21.61 -9.18
CA PRO A 68 2.22 -22.64 -9.39
C PRO A 68 1.91 -23.89 -8.54
N PHE A 69 2.28 -25.07 -9.04
CA PHE A 69 2.24 -26.34 -8.30
C PHE A 69 0.88 -26.70 -7.66
N ARG A 70 -0.24 -26.40 -8.32
CA ARG A 70 -1.62 -26.68 -7.82
C ARG A 70 -1.94 -26.01 -6.47
N THR A 71 -1.23 -24.95 -6.12
CA THR A 71 -1.50 -24.13 -4.93
C THR A 71 -1.88 -22.73 -5.39
N ARG A 72 -2.91 -22.14 -4.79
CA ARG A 72 -3.38 -20.79 -5.11
C ARG A 72 -2.72 -19.80 -4.16
N TYR A 73 -2.01 -18.84 -4.74
CA TYR A 73 -1.36 -17.75 -4.04
C TYR A 73 -2.07 -16.44 -4.37
N CYS A 74 -2.67 -15.84 -3.35
CA CYS A 74 -3.30 -14.54 -3.42
C CYS A 74 -2.35 -13.50 -2.82
N ASP A 75 -1.82 -12.60 -3.65
CA ASP A 75 -1.00 -11.47 -3.21
C ASP A 75 -1.85 -10.19 -3.29
N CYS A 76 -2.34 -9.72 -2.15
CA CYS A 76 -3.25 -8.58 -2.04
C CYS A 76 -2.53 -7.31 -1.62
N ALA A 77 -2.67 -6.24 -2.40
CA ALA A 77 -2.13 -4.92 -2.07
C ALA A 77 -3.04 -4.22 -1.05
N ILE A 78 -2.47 -3.82 0.08
CA ILE A 78 -3.19 -3.25 1.22
C ILE A 78 -2.46 -2.00 1.74
N LYS A 79 -3.14 -1.21 2.56
CA LYS A 79 -2.46 -0.16 3.32
C LYS A 79 -1.56 -0.81 4.35
N CYS A 80 -0.28 -0.45 4.38
CA CYS A 80 0.60 -0.89 5.45
C CYS A 80 0.01 -0.46 6.80
N LYS A 81 -0.16 -1.40 7.72
CA LYS A 81 -0.43 -1.07 9.11
C LYS A 81 0.91 -0.66 9.72
N VAL A 82 1.09 0.64 9.94
CA VAL A 82 2.20 1.13 10.78
C VAL A 82 1.93 0.58 12.18
N ARG A 83 2.81 -0.29 12.66
CA ARG A 83 2.69 -0.94 13.96
C ARG A 83 3.29 -0.06 15.03
#